data_AF-A0A932H7L4-F1
#
_entry.id   AF-A0A932H7L4-F1
#
_cell.length_a   1.000
_cell.length_b   1.000
_cell.length_c   1.000
_cell.angle_alpha   90.00
_cell.angle_beta   90.00
_cell.angle_gamma   90.00
#
_symmetry.space_group_name_H-M   'P 1'
#
loop_
_entity.id
_entity.type
_entity.pdbx_description
1 polymer ?
#
loop_
_entity_poly.entity_id
_entity_poly.type
_entity_poly.pdbx_seq_one_letter_code
_entity_poly.pdbx_strand_id
1 'polypeptide(L)'
;MKDTPAKIEAKFRKMLLERSGAERIKMGCSMHAAAQALVRASLLQKHASTSPATLRKSLFLRFYGQDFTASRRKRILLALEKA
;
A
#
# COMPACT_ATOMS: atom_id res chain seq x y z
N MET A 1 -15.85 -21.77 -5.47
CA MET A 1 -16.77 -21.20 -6.49
C MET A 1 -16.13 -19.92 -6.98
N LYS A 2 -16.06 -19.67 -8.29
CA LYS A 2 -15.60 -18.39 -8.84
C LYS A 2 -16.85 -17.59 -9.20
N ASP A 3 -17.03 -16.42 -8.59
CA ASP A 3 -18.16 -15.53 -8.87
C ASP A 3 -18.07 -14.84 -10.25
N THR A 4 -16.95 -15.03 -10.94
CA THR A 4 -16.70 -14.47 -12.28
C THR A 4 -17.00 -15.52 -13.35
N PRO A 5 -18.00 -15.31 -14.23
CA PRO A 5 -18.26 -16.21 -15.34
C PRO A 5 -17.07 -16.31 -16.31
N ALA A 6 -16.83 -17.49 -16.88
CA ALA A 6 -15.66 -17.76 -17.74
C ALA A 6 -15.52 -16.77 -18.92
N LYS A 7 -16.64 -16.34 -19.51
CA LYS A 7 -16.68 -15.33 -20.58
C LYS A 7 -16.10 -13.98 -20.14
N ILE A 8 -16.38 -13.57 -18.90
CA ILE A 8 -15.88 -12.32 -18.33
C ILE A 8 -14.38 -12.43 -18.03
N GLU A 9 -13.94 -13.57 -17.49
CA GLU A 9 -12.51 -13.83 -17.26
C GLU A 9 -11.72 -13.80 -18.58
N ALA A 10 -12.24 -14.42 -19.65
CA ALA A 10 -11.62 -14.38 -20.97
C ALA A 10 -11.55 -12.95 -21.55
N LYS A 11 -12.64 -12.17 -21.42
CA LYS A 11 -12.66 -10.76 -21.85
C LYS A 11 -11.62 -9.92 -21.10
N PHE A 12 -11.56 -10.06 -19.78
CA PHE A 12 -10.60 -9.36 -18.94
C PHE A 12 -9.15 -9.71 -19.30
N ARG A 13 -8.85 -11.01 -19.49
CA ARG A 13 -7.51 -11.46 -19.92
C ARG A 13 -7.13 -10.90 -21.29
N LYS A 14 -8.05 -10.90 -22.26
CA LYS A 14 -7.81 -10.31 -23.58
C LYS A 14 -7.43 -8.83 -23.47
N MET A 15 -8.21 -8.04 -22.74
CA MET A 15 -7.94 -6.61 -22.52
C MET A 15 -6.61 -6.34 -21.81
N LEU A 16 -6.17 -7.25 -20.92
CA LEU A 16 -4.87 -7.15 -20.27
C LEU A 16 -3.70 -7.45 -21.23
N LEU A 17 -3.86 -8.45 -22.11
CA LEU A 17 -2.83 -8.85 -23.06
C LEU A 17 -2.69 -7.88 -24.25
N GLU A 18 -3.74 -7.13 -24.57
CA GLU A 18 -3.70 -6.01 -25.53
C GLU A 18 -2.80 -4.86 -25.07
N ARG A 19 -2.49 -4.76 -23.77
CA ARG A 19 -1.55 -3.78 -23.23
C ARG A 19 -0.11 -4.27 -23.32
N SER A 20 0.84 -3.36 -23.39
CA SER A 20 2.25 -3.68 -23.27
C SER A 20 2.60 -4.21 -21.86
N GLY A 21 3.72 -4.93 -21.75
CA GLY A 21 4.23 -5.37 -20.45
C GLY A 21 4.48 -4.21 -19.48
N ALA A 22 5.03 -3.10 -19.98
CA ALA A 22 5.30 -1.91 -19.19
C ALA A 22 4.00 -1.27 -18.63
N GLU A 23 2.93 -1.21 -19.43
CA GLU A 23 1.63 -0.71 -18.98
C GLU A 23 1.01 -1.61 -17.91
N ARG A 24 1.13 -2.94 -18.05
CA ARG A 24 0.67 -3.88 -17.01
C ARG A 24 1.42 -3.70 -15.70
N ILE A 25 2.74 -3.50 -15.74
CA ILE A 25 3.55 -3.18 -14.55
C ILE A 25 3.12 -1.84 -13.94
N LYS A 26 2.91 -0.80 -14.76
CA LYS A 26 2.43 0.50 -14.31
C LYS A 26 1.07 0.39 -13.61
N MET A 27 0.16 -0.43 -14.12
CA MET A 27 -1.13 -0.71 -13.45
C MET A 27 -0.93 -1.33 -12.07
N GLY A 28 -0.07 -2.35 -11.95
CA GLY A 28 0.26 -2.95 -10.65
C GLY A 28 0.89 -1.94 -9.68
N CYS A 29 1.86 -1.14 -10.16
CA CYS A 29 2.51 -0.09 -9.37
C CYS A 29 1.52 1.02 -8.97
N SER A 30 0.56 1.37 -9.83
CA SER A 30 -0.48 2.35 -9.52
C SER A 30 -1.38 1.90 -8.37
N MET A 31 -1.57 0.59 -8.18
CA MET A 31 -2.29 0.07 -7.00
C MET A 31 -1.49 0.33 -5.72
N HIS A 32 -0.16 0.20 -5.75
CA HIS A 32 0.68 0.52 -4.60
C HIS A 32 0.63 2.02 -4.27
N ALA A 33 0.74 2.89 -5.29
CA ALA A 33 0.62 4.34 -5.11
C ALA A 33 -0.77 4.74 -4.58
N ALA A 34 -1.83 4.15 -5.14
CA ALA A 34 -3.20 4.37 -4.66
C ALA A 34 -3.38 3.89 -3.21
N ALA A 35 -2.87 2.71 -2.86
CA ALA A 35 -2.92 2.19 -1.49
C ALA A 35 -2.17 3.11 -0.52
N GLN A 36 -0.98 3.61 -0.89
CA GLN A 36 -0.25 4.59 -0.08
C GLN A 36 -1.03 5.89 0.09
N ALA A 37 -1.63 6.42 -0.98
CA ALA A 37 -2.41 7.64 -0.94
C ALA A 37 -3.63 7.50 -0.01
N LEU A 38 -4.37 6.40 -0.12
CA LEU A 38 -5.53 6.11 0.73
C LEU A 38 -5.13 5.98 2.21
N VAL A 39 -4.06 5.27 2.52
CA VAL A 39 -3.60 5.11 3.90
C VAL A 39 -3.12 6.44 4.48
N ARG A 40 -2.37 7.24 3.71
CA ARG A 40 -1.93 8.59 4.14
C ARG A 40 -3.13 9.50 4.42
N ALA A 41 -4.11 9.54 3.52
CA ALA A 41 -5.32 10.32 3.69
C ALA A 41 -6.08 9.91 4.97
N SER A 42 -6.23 8.61 5.22
CA SER A 42 -6.88 8.10 6.43
C SER A 42 -6.13 8.47 7.71
N LEU A 43 -4.79 8.43 7.71
CA LEU A 43 -3.98 8.81 8.87
C LEU A 43 -4.05 10.33 9.15
N LEU A 44 -4.00 11.15 8.10
CA LEU A 44 -4.13 12.61 8.21
C LEU A 44 -5.51 13.03 8.70
N GLN A 45 -6.57 12.33 8.28
CA GLN A 45 -7.93 12.58 8.77
C GLN A 45 -8.07 12.29 10.27
N LYS A 46 -7.42 11.23 10.77
CA LYS A 46 -7.46 10.87 12.20
C LYS A 46 -6.63 11.83 13.08
N HIS A 47 -5.63 12.47 12.50
CA HIS A 47 -4.65 13.28 13.21
C HIS A 47 -4.30 14.51 12.35
N ALA A 48 -5.13 15.56 12.46
CA ALA A 48 -5.08 16.76 11.65
C ALA A 48 -3.74 17.53 11.70
N SER A 49 -2.88 17.25 12.68
CA SER A 49 -1.57 17.88 12.90
C SER A 49 -0.43 16.85 13.07
N THR A 50 -0.44 15.79 12.24
CA THR A 50 0.62 14.77 12.29
C THR A 50 1.93 15.31 11.72
N SER A 51 2.97 15.42 12.56
CA SER A 51 4.32 15.73 12.07
C SER A 51 4.82 14.66 11.07
N PRO A 52 5.71 15.01 10.11
CA PRO A 52 6.23 14.04 9.14
C PRO A 52 6.83 12.77 9.78
N ALA A 53 7.47 12.91 10.95
CA ALA A 53 7.98 11.78 11.73
C ALA A 53 6.84 10.88 12.26
N THR A 54 5.78 11.46 12.78
CA THR A 54 4.61 10.72 13.28
C THR A 54 3.87 10.00 12.16
N LEU A 55 3.81 10.60 10.96
CA LEU A 55 3.22 9.98 9.77
C LEU A 55 4.04 8.76 9.34
N ARG A 56 5.37 8.87 9.28
CA ARG A 56 6.26 7.75 8.93
C ARG A 56 6.11 6.58 9.90
N LYS A 57 6.07 6.84 11.21
CA LYS A 57 5.81 5.81 12.22
C LYS A 57 4.46 5.12 12.05
N SER A 58 3.41 5.91 11.80
CA SER A 58 2.06 5.39 11.61
C SER A 58 1.96 4.52 10.36
N LEU A 59 2.61 4.93 9.27
CA LEU A 59 2.73 4.12 8.05
C LEU A 59 3.49 2.82 8.30
N PHE A 60 4.63 2.89 9.01
CA PHE A 60 5.39 1.70 9.38
C PHE A 60 4.55 0.72 10.19
N LEU A 61 3.84 1.18 11.22
CA LEU A 61 2.98 0.32 12.03
C LEU A 61 1.83 -0.28 11.22
N ARG A 62 1.26 0.49 10.29
CA ARG A 62 0.14 0.04 9.45
C ARG A 62 0.54 -1.04 8.45
N PHE A 63 1.70 -0.93 7.83
CA PHE A 63 2.15 -1.85 6.78
C PHE A 63 3.01 -3.00 7.30
N TYR A 64 3.85 -2.75 8.31
CA TYR A 64 4.91 -3.66 8.73
C TYR A 64 4.94 -3.89 10.24
N GLY A 65 4.01 -3.31 11.02
CA GLY A 65 4.08 -3.32 12.48
C GLY A 65 4.00 -4.71 13.11
N GLN A 66 3.47 -5.71 12.38
CA GLN A 66 3.35 -7.09 12.84
C GLN A 66 4.47 -8.01 12.31
N ASP A 67 5.27 -7.53 11.36
CA ASP A 67 6.36 -8.31 10.75
C ASP A 67 7.60 -8.36 11.66
N PHE A 68 7.58 -7.62 12.77
CA PHE A 68 8.71 -7.47 13.68
C PHE A 68 8.32 -7.75 15.12
N THR A 69 9.25 -8.33 15.88
CA THR A 69 9.13 -8.46 17.34
C THR A 69 8.97 -7.09 17.99
N ALA A 70 8.35 -7.04 19.17
CA ALA A 70 8.14 -5.79 19.89
C ALA A 70 9.46 -5.00 20.12
N SER A 71 10.56 -5.71 20.41
CA SER A 71 11.87 -5.09 20.61
C SER A 71 12.45 -4.50 19.33
N ARG A 72 12.30 -5.18 18.19
CA ARG A 72 12.74 -4.67 16.88
C ARG A 72 11.87 -3.52 16.40
N ARG A 73 10.55 -3.62 16.59
CA ARG A 73 9.58 -2.56 16.30
C ARG A 73 9.90 -1.27 17.05
N LYS A 74 10.20 -1.34 18.35
CA LYS A 74 10.58 -0.17 19.16
C LYS A 74 11.83 0.52 18.61
N ARG A 75 12.86 -0.25 18.21
CA ARG A 75 14.09 0.31 17.61
C ARG A 75 13.82 1.03 16.29
N ILE A 76 12.98 0.45 15.43
CA ILE A 76 12.62 1.07 14.14
C ILE A 76 11.84 2.38 14.39
N LEU A 77 10.90 2.39 15.33
CA LEU A 77 10.14 3.60 15.66
C LEU A 77 11.04 4.75 16.16
N LEU A 78 12.05 4.45 16.97
CA LEU A 78 13.04 5.43 17.43
C LEU A 78 13.92 5.96 16.28
N ALA A 79 14.30 5.10 15.34
CA ALA A 79 15.08 5.52 14.17
C ALA A 79 14.27 6.48 13.27
N LEU A 80 12.97 6.23 13.12
CA LEU A 80 12.07 7.07 12.32
C LEU A 80 11.76 8.45 12.96
N GLU A 81 12.11 8.69 14.22
CA GLU A 81 12.05 10.02 14.84
C GLU A 81 13.20 10.93 14.42
N LYS A 82 14.36 10.35 14.12
CA LYS A 82 15.62 11.06 13.90
C LYS A 82 15.91 11.32 12.42
N ALA A 83 15.23 10.60 11.53
CA ALA A 83 15.29 10.78 10.08
C ALA A 83 14.40 11.94 9.62
#